data_AF-A0A525NMY2-F1
#
_entry.id   AF-A0A525NMY2-F1
#
_cell.length_a   1.000
_cell.length_b   1.000
_cell.length_c   1.000
_cell.angle_alpha   90.00
_cell.angle_beta   90.00
_cell.angle_gamma   90.00
#
_symmetry.space_group_name_H-M   'P 1'
#
loop_
_entity.id
_entity.type
_entity.pdbx_description
1 polymer ?
#
loop_
_entity_poly.entity_id
_entity_poly.type
_entity_poly.pdbx_seq_one_letter_code
_entity_poly.pdbx_strand_id
1 'polypeptide(L)' 'PNHHGDMAFELAAKTGVRSHHWKFGDMPPVEGVTRADVLNIVAYIRALQRENGIN' A
#
# COMPACT_ATOMS: atom_id res chain seq x y z
N PRO A 1 -11.36 5.90 1.58
CA PRO A 1 -10.47 4.84 1.02
C PRO A 1 -10.15 4.97 -0.48
N ASN A 2 -10.94 5.75 -1.24
CA ASN A 2 -11.00 5.65 -2.69
C ASN A 2 -10.15 6.69 -3.48
N HIS A 3 -9.09 7.26 -2.87
CA HIS A 3 -8.23 8.25 -3.55
C HIS A 3 -6.79 7.79 -3.76
N HIS A 4 -6.42 6.63 -3.21
CA HIS A 4 -5.12 6.01 -3.44
C HIS A 4 -5.29 4.81 -4.37
N GLY A 5 -4.81 4.98 -5.61
CA GLY A 5 -4.68 3.89 -6.58
C GLY A 5 -3.56 2.93 -6.20
N ASP A 6 -3.50 1.79 -6.90
CA ASP A 6 -2.58 0.70 -6.57
C ASP A 6 -1.10 1.12 -6.64
N MET A 7 -0.76 2.06 -7.52
CA MET A 7 0.58 2.64 -7.61
C MET A 7 1.03 3.39 -6.35
N ALA A 8 0.09 3.88 -5.53
CA ALA A 8 0.46 4.51 -4.26
C ALA A 8 1.09 3.50 -3.29
N PHE A 9 0.61 2.24 -3.30
CA PHE A 9 1.16 1.17 -2.48
C PHE A 9 2.52 0.69 -3.00
N GLU A 10 2.68 0.60 -4.34
CA GLU A 10 3.97 0.28 -4.97
C GLU A 10 5.02 1.33 -4.61
N LEU A 11 4.70 2.62 -4.76
CA LEU A 11 5.62 3.70 -4.44
C LEU A 11 5.95 3.72 -2.95
N ALA A 12 4.97 3.54 -2.07
CA ALA A 12 5.20 3.48 -0.63
C ALA A 12 6.18 2.37 -0.24
N ALA A 13 5.99 1.15 -0.78
CA ALA A 13 6.91 0.04 -0.51
C ALA A 13 8.30 0.28 -1.10
N LYS A 14 8.37 0.86 -2.31
CA LYS A 14 9.63 1.07 -3.04
C LYS A 14 10.48 2.21 -2.49
N THR A 15 9.85 3.32 -2.09
CA THR A 15 10.57 4.55 -1.72
C THR A 15 10.37 4.97 -0.27
N GLY A 16 9.50 4.29 0.46
CA GLY A 16 9.05 4.76 1.77
C GLY A 16 8.05 5.91 1.66
N VAL A 17 7.52 6.33 2.80
CA VAL A 17 6.63 7.49 2.92
C VAL A 17 6.99 8.35 4.12
N ARG A 18 6.79 9.66 3.99
CA ARG A 18 6.94 10.60 5.10
C ARG A 18 5.68 10.60 5.95
N SER A 19 5.86 10.67 7.26
CA SER A 19 4.78 10.85 8.21
C SER A 19 4.03 12.17 7.97
N HIS A 20 2.70 12.14 8.12
CA HIS A 20 1.83 13.28 7.79
C HIS A 20 0.73 13.53 8.83
N HIS A 21 0.23 12.51 9.54
CA HIS A 21 -0.82 12.70 10.57
C HIS A 21 -0.62 11.91 11.87
N TRP A 22 0.08 10.77 11.82
CA TRP A 22 0.32 9.92 13.00
C TRP A 22 1.79 9.93 13.42
N LYS A 23 2.03 9.64 14.71
CA LYS A 23 3.35 9.68 15.34
C LYS A 23 4.14 8.37 15.23
N PHE A 24 3.92 7.59 14.17
CA PHE A 24 4.66 6.34 13.93
C PHE A 24 6.03 6.58 13.27
N GLY A 25 6.30 7.81 12.82
CA GLY A 25 7.50 8.15 12.07
C GLY A 25 7.38 7.84 10.58
N ASP A 26 8.45 8.10 9.86
CA ASP A 26 8.55 7.81 8.43
C ASP A 26 8.62 6.30 8.21
N MET A 27 8.00 5.82 7.14
CA MET A 27 8.14 4.43 6.69
C MET A 27 9.36 4.35 5.76
N PRO A 28 10.40 3.57 6.07
CA PRO A 28 11.50 3.33 5.13
C PRO A 28 11.03 2.45 3.94
N PRO A 29 11.78 2.44 2.82
CA PRO A 29 11.63 1.42 1.78
C PRO A 29 11.65 0.01 2.34
N VAL A 30 10.89 -0.91 1.74
CA VAL A 30 10.84 -2.31 2.14
C VAL A 30 11.76 -3.13 1.23
N GLU A 31 12.91 -3.52 1.76
CA GLU A 31 13.89 -4.32 1.03
C GLU A 31 13.40 -5.75 0.76
N GLY A 32 13.83 -6.33 -0.37
CA GLY A 32 13.51 -7.70 -0.74
C GLY A 32 12.09 -7.93 -1.28
N VAL A 33 11.23 -6.91 -1.26
CA VAL A 33 9.86 -6.98 -1.82
C VAL A 33 9.87 -6.49 -3.27
N THR A 34 9.38 -7.33 -4.19
CA THR A 34 9.30 -6.97 -5.61
C THR A 34 8.01 -6.21 -5.93
N ARG A 35 7.98 -5.53 -7.07
CA ARG A 35 6.74 -4.92 -7.60
C ARG A 35 5.62 -5.95 -7.75
N ALA A 36 5.94 -7.18 -8.17
CA ALA A 36 4.95 -8.23 -8.33
C ALA A 36 4.32 -8.63 -6.98
N ASP A 37 5.13 -8.73 -5.92
CA ASP A 37 4.66 -9.03 -4.57
C ASP A 37 3.66 -7.98 -4.08
N VAL A 38 3.99 -6.70 -4.25
CA VAL A 38 3.11 -5.60 -3.84
C VAL A 38 1.78 -5.65 -4.59
N LEU A 39 1.81 -5.87 -5.91
CA LEU A 39 0.58 -5.94 -6.71
C LEU A 39 -0.28 -7.15 -6.32
N ASN A 40 0.32 -8.29 -5.98
CA ASN A 40 -0.41 -9.45 -5.48
C ASN A 40 -1.08 -9.17 -4.12
N ILE A 41 -0.37 -8.50 -3.21
CA ILE A 41 -0.92 -8.08 -1.91
C ILE A 41 -2.08 -7.09 -2.10
N VAL A 42 -1.91 -6.09 -2.97
CA VAL A 42 -2.96 -5.12 -3.28
C VAL A 42 -4.17 -5.83 -3.88
N ALA A 43 -3.99 -6.75 -4.83
CA ALA A 43 -5.08 -7.53 -5.40
C ALA A 43 -5.87 -8.31 -4.34
N TYR A 44 -5.18 -8.93 -3.39
CA TYR A 44 -5.80 -9.61 -2.25
C TYR A 44 -6.62 -8.63 -1.37
N ILE A 45 -6.04 -7.48 -1.01
CA ILE A 45 -6.72 -6.45 -0.21
C ILE A 45 -7.98 -5.97 -0.95
N ARG A 46 -7.88 -5.69 -2.24
CA ARG A 46 -9.03 -5.24 -3.07
C ARG A 46 -10.11 -6.31 -3.14
N ALA A 47 -9.75 -7.59 -3.24
CA ALA A 47 -10.71 -8.68 -3.21
C ALA A 47 -11.47 -8.72 -1.87
N LEU A 48 -10.76 -8.62 -0.75
CA LEU A 48 -11.39 -8.55 0.57
C LEU A 48 -12.25 -7.30 0.75
N GLN A 49 -11.79 -6.14 0.29
CA GLN A 49 -12.55 -4.90 0.35
C GLN A 49 -13.90 -5.06 -0.37
N ARG A 50 -13.90 -5.59 -1.59
CA ARG A 50 -15.14 -5.84 -2.35
C ARG A 50 -16.08 -6.81 -1.65
N GLU A 51 -15.55 -7.92 -1.13
CA GLU A 51 -16.35 -8.90 -0.39
C GLU A 51 -17.03 -8.28 0.84
N ASN A 52 -16.40 -7.27 1.44
CA ASN A 52 -16.92 -6.56 2.61
C ASN A 52 -17.65 -5.26 2.26
N GLY A 53 -17.99 -5.02 0.98
CA GLY A 53 -18.74 -3.83 0.55
C GLY A 53 -17.95 -2.51 0.65
N ILE A 54 -16.62 -2.57 0.67
CA ILE A 54 -15.72 -1.41 0.73
C ILE A 54 -15.22 -1.09 -0.68
N ASN A 55 -15.51 0.13 -1.16
CA ASN A 55 -15.07 0.65 -2.46
C ASN A 55 -14.07 1.80 -2.31
#